data_AF-A0A930R3H4-F1
#
_entry.id   AF-A0A930R3H4-F1
#
_cell.length_a   1.000
_cell.length_b   1.000
_cell.length_c   1.000
_cell.angle_alpha   90.00
_cell.angle_beta   90.00
_cell.angle_gamma   90.00
#
_symmetry.space_group_name_H-M   'P 1'
#
loop_
_entity.id
_entity.type
_entity.pdbx_description
1 polymer ?
#
loop_
_entity_poly.entity_id
_entity_poly.type
_entity_poly.pdbx_seq_one_letter_code
_entity_poly.pdbx_strand_id
1 'polypeptide(L)'
;MRKILACLFCLTLLLVGGCGSPVQEKSEPLPKLTIGLMPDTDSIPFIIAAERGYFAEEGVEVELQPFKSAMDRDAALQSGNLDGAVSDLLAVIFARSGGFDVRA
;
A
#
# COMPACT_ATOMS: atom_id res chain seq x y z
N MET A 1 -11.97 55.13 -28.44
CA MET A 1 -10.76 54.27 -28.51
C MET A 1 -10.12 53.99 -27.15
N ARG A 2 -9.90 54.98 -26.25
CA ARG A 2 -9.38 54.72 -24.88
C ARG A 2 -10.20 53.74 -24.03
N LYS A 3 -11.54 53.76 -24.14
CA LYS A 3 -12.44 52.84 -23.40
C LYS A 3 -12.37 51.39 -23.90
N ILE A 4 -12.15 51.19 -25.20
CA ILE A 4 -12.00 49.86 -25.81
C ILE A 4 -10.65 49.26 -25.42
N LEU A 5 -9.59 50.09 -25.40
CA LEU A 5 -8.25 49.69 -24.97
C LEU A 5 -8.22 49.31 -23.48
N ALA A 6 -8.99 50.01 -22.63
CA ALA A 6 -9.13 49.69 -21.21
C ALA A 6 -9.89 48.38 -20.95
N CYS A 7 -10.94 48.09 -21.72
CA CYS A 7 -11.66 46.82 -21.64
C CYS A 7 -10.80 45.64 -22.11
N LEU A 8 -10.01 45.83 -23.16
CA LEU A 8 -9.11 44.77 -23.66
C LEU A 8 -7.99 44.45 -22.66
N PHE A 9 -7.46 45.48 -21.99
CA PHE A 9 -6.44 45.32 -20.93
C PHE A 9 -7.00 44.63 -19.67
N CYS A 10 -8.25 44.93 -19.29
CA CYS A 10 -8.91 44.22 -18.18
C CYS A 10 -9.19 42.75 -18.50
N LEU A 11 -9.56 42.45 -19.75
CA LEU A 11 -9.84 41.08 -20.19
C LEU A 11 -8.56 40.22 -20.23
N THR A 12 -7.41 40.81 -20.58
CA THR A 12 -6.11 40.13 -20.50
C THR A 12 -5.64 39.88 -19.05
N LEU A 13 -5.97 40.76 -18.09
CA LEU A 13 -5.66 40.52 -16.67
C LEU A 13 -6.49 39.37 -16.07
N LEU A 14 -7.74 39.21 -16.52
CA LEU A 14 -8.63 38.12 -16.09
C LEU A 14 -8.17 36.74 -16.59
N LEU A 15 -7.46 36.67 -17.71
CA LEU A 15 -6.94 35.41 -18.28
C LEU A 15 -5.64 34.92 -17.62
N VAL A 16 -4.89 35.80 -16.95
CA VAL A 16 -3.61 35.46 -16.29
C VAL A 16 -3.80 35.18 -14.78
N GLY A 17 -4.93 35.60 -14.20
CA GLY A 17 -5.31 35.33 -12.80
C GLY A 17 -5.91 33.94 -12.54
N GLY A 18 -6.01 33.08 -13.57
CA GLY A 18 -6.35 31.66 -13.44
C GLY A 18 -5.19 30.93 -12.79
N CYS A 19 -5.13 31.01 -11.45
CA CYS A 19 -4.09 30.50 -10.57
C CYS A 19 -3.66 29.07 -10.96
N GLY A 20 -2.54 28.97 -11.67
CA GLY A 20 -1.75 27.76 -11.74
C GLY A 20 -1.14 27.52 -10.37
N SER A 21 -1.92 26.95 -9.45
CA SER A 21 -1.31 26.11 -8.43
C SER A 21 -0.68 24.94 -9.19
N PRO A 22 0.63 24.67 -9.05
CA PRO A 22 1.12 23.37 -9.48
C PRO A 22 0.25 22.36 -8.75
N VAL A 23 -0.46 21.53 -9.51
CA VAL A 23 -1.08 20.33 -8.97
C VAL A 23 0.09 19.48 -8.53
N GLN A 24 0.53 19.68 -7.28
CA GLN A 24 1.18 18.62 -6.55
C GLN A 24 0.11 17.55 -6.46
N GLU A 25 0.18 16.58 -7.36
CA GLU A 25 -0.31 15.24 -7.05
C GLU A 25 0.39 14.86 -5.75
N LYS A 26 -0.29 15.10 -4.63
CA LYS A 26 -0.02 14.36 -3.41
C LYS A 26 -0.43 12.94 -3.76
N SER A 27 0.51 12.15 -4.28
CA SER A 27 0.40 10.71 -4.20
C SER A 27 0.41 10.41 -2.70
N GLU A 28 -0.77 10.25 -2.10
CA GLU A 28 -0.88 9.72 -0.76
C GLU A 28 -0.08 8.41 -0.71
N PRO A 29 0.78 8.21 0.30
CA PRO A 29 1.58 7.01 0.40
C PRO A 29 0.65 5.78 0.42
N LEU A 30 1.01 4.75 -0.34
CA LEU A 30 0.22 3.53 -0.40
C LEU A 30 0.08 2.94 1.02
N PRO A 31 -1.09 2.38 1.37
CA PRO A 31 -1.21 1.59 2.59
C PRO A 31 -0.13 0.51 2.59
N LYS A 32 0.57 0.37 3.71
CA LYS A 32 1.66 -0.61 3.86
C LYS A 32 1.18 -1.82 4.64
N LEU A 33 1.50 -3.02 4.13
CA LEU A 33 1.26 -4.30 4.80
C LEU A 33 2.59 -5.05 4.96
N THR A 34 2.78 -5.68 6.12
CA THR A 34 3.94 -6.54 6.40
C THR A 34 3.49 -8.00 6.44
N ILE A 35 4.00 -8.80 5.51
CA ILE A 35 3.60 -10.19 5.32
C ILE A 35 4.76 -11.12 5.65
N GLY A 36 4.56 -12.01 6.62
CA GLY A 36 5.54 -13.03 7.00
C GLY A 36 5.60 -14.19 6.01
N LEU A 37 6.79 -14.48 5.49
CA LEU A 37 7.06 -15.60 4.59
C LEU A 37 8.01 -16.61 5.22
N MET A 38 7.97 -17.84 4.72
CA MET A 38 8.92 -18.91 5.04
C MET A 38 9.62 -19.38 3.74
N PRO A 39 10.73 -20.12 3.82
CA PRO A 39 11.43 -20.63 2.65
C PRO A 39 10.71 -21.88 2.07
N ASP A 40 9.42 -21.74 1.77
CA ASP A 40 8.53 -22.76 1.24
C ASP A 40 7.96 -22.36 -0.14
N THR A 41 7.35 -23.33 -0.83
CA THR A 41 6.95 -23.18 -2.24
C THR A 41 5.73 -22.27 -2.41
N ASP A 42 4.86 -22.25 -1.41
CA ASP A 42 3.69 -21.37 -1.31
C ASP A 42 4.03 -19.89 -1.09
N SER A 43 5.26 -19.57 -0.69
CA SER A 43 5.76 -18.18 -0.66
C SER A 43 6.15 -17.63 -2.05
N ILE A 44 6.35 -18.49 -3.06
CA ILE A 44 6.81 -18.07 -4.41
C ILE A 44 5.87 -17.05 -5.08
N PRO A 45 4.53 -17.21 -5.08
CA PRO A 45 3.64 -16.23 -5.70
C PRO A 45 3.75 -14.83 -5.12
N PHE A 46 4.00 -14.70 -3.80
CA PHE A 46 4.19 -13.41 -3.15
C PHE A 46 5.49 -12.73 -3.60
N ILE A 47 6.56 -13.51 -3.75
CA ILE A 47 7.84 -13.02 -4.28
C ILE A 47 7.67 -12.53 -5.72
N ILE A 48 7.01 -13.31 -6.58
CA ILE A 48 6.74 -12.92 -7.97
C ILE A 48 5.88 -11.65 -8.02
N ALA A 49 4.85 -11.55 -7.16
CA ALA A 49 3.99 -10.37 -7.09
C ALA A 49 4.78 -9.11 -6.68
N ALA A 50 5.72 -9.22 -5.74
CA ALA A 50 6.60 -8.13 -5.37
C ALA A 50 7.57 -7.75 -6.52
N GLU A 51 8.21 -8.73 -7.15
CA GLU A 51 9.14 -8.50 -8.26
C GLU A 51 8.49 -7.87 -9.49
N ARG A 52 7.23 -8.24 -9.76
CA ARG A 52 6.46 -7.75 -10.92
C ARG A 52 5.66 -6.49 -10.64
N GLY A 53 5.62 -6.01 -9.39
CA GLY A 53 4.90 -4.80 -9.01
C GLY A 53 3.39 -4.95 -8.87
N TYR A 54 2.86 -6.18 -8.78
CA TYR A 54 1.42 -6.43 -8.70
C TYR A 54 0.77 -5.81 -7.46
N PHE A 55 1.47 -5.75 -6.33
CA PHE A 55 0.95 -5.07 -5.14
C PHE A 55 0.76 -3.56 -5.37
N ALA A 56 1.72 -2.92 -6.04
CA ALA A 56 1.64 -1.50 -6.36
C ALA A 56 0.54 -1.21 -7.40
N GLU A 57 0.33 -2.11 -8.35
CA GLU A 57 -0.80 -2.03 -9.31
C GLU A 57 -2.16 -2.06 -8.59
N GLU A 58 -2.27 -2.81 -7.50
CA GLU A 58 -3.45 -2.85 -6.62
C GLU A 58 -3.48 -1.71 -5.57
N GLY A 59 -2.53 -0.78 -5.63
CA GLY A 59 -2.49 0.38 -4.75
C GLY A 59 -2.09 0.06 -3.30
N VAL A 60 -1.28 -0.97 -3.07
CA VAL A 60 -0.76 -1.34 -1.74
C VAL A 60 0.75 -1.54 -1.78
N GLU A 61 1.45 -1.10 -0.73
CA GLU A 61 2.85 -1.46 -0.51
C GLU A 61 2.91 -2.71 0.36
N VAL A 62 3.63 -3.74 -0.08
CA VAL A 62 3.80 -4.98 0.69
C VAL A 62 5.27 -5.21 1.01
N GLU A 63 5.59 -5.27 2.31
CA GLU A 63 6.88 -5.71 2.82
C GLU A 63 6.83 -7.21 3.11
N LEU A 64 7.66 -7.98 2.40
CA LEU A 64 7.80 -9.42 2.63
C LEU A 64 8.90 -9.67 3.66
N GLN A 65 8.51 -10.12 4.85
CA GLN A 65 9.44 -10.41 5.95
C GLN A 65 9.76 -11.92 6.01
N PRO A 66 11.00 -12.34 5.71
CA PRO A 66 11.37 -13.75 5.75
C PRO A 66 11.60 -14.25 7.18
N PHE A 67 11.06 -15.42 7.48
CA PHE A 67 11.28 -16.16 8.72
C PHE A 67 11.87 -17.54 8.42
N LYS A 68 12.66 -18.06 9.36
CA LYS A 68 13.23 -19.42 9.29
C LYS A 68 12.49 -20.43 10.18
N SER A 69 11.55 -19.94 10.99
CA SER A 69 10.83 -20.70 12.00
C SER A 69 9.37 -20.28 11.96
N ALA A 70 8.47 -21.26 11.87
CA ALA A 70 7.03 -21.02 11.96
C ALA A 70 6.65 -20.41 13.31
N MET A 71 7.32 -20.83 14.40
CA MET A 71 7.07 -20.29 15.74
C MET A 71 7.40 -18.80 15.82
N ASP A 72 8.52 -18.37 15.24
CA ASP A 72 8.93 -16.95 15.29
C ASP A 72 7.99 -16.09 14.44
N ARG A 73 7.56 -16.61 13.28
CA ARG A 73 6.56 -15.99 12.43
C ARG A 73 5.22 -15.87 13.14
N ASP A 74 4.73 -16.94 13.77
CA ASP A 74 3.45 -16.97 14.46
C ASP A 74 3.45 -16.03 15.68
N ALA A 75 4.56 -15.97 16.41
CA ALA A 75 4.74 -15.01 17.50
C ALA A 75 4.70 -13.56 17.00
N ALA A 76 5.35 -13.26 15.86
CA ALA A 76 5.31 -11.94 15.25
C ALA A 76 3.91 -11.56 14.74
N LEU A 77 3.16 -12.51 14.18
CA LEU A 77 1.77 -12.30 13.79
C LEU A 77 0.89 -12.04 15.02
N GLN A 78 1.07 -12.83 16.09
CA GLN A 78 0.30 -12.69 17.33
C GLN A 78 0.57 -11.37 18.06
N SER A 79 1.80 -10.85 17.98
CA SER A 79 2.15 -9.57 18.59
C SER A 79 1.71 -8.35 17.76
N GLY A 80 1.12 -8.57 16.58
CA GLY A 80 0.74 -7.49 15.65
C GLY A 80 1.93 -6.86 14.92
N ASN A 81 3.09 -7.52 14.89
CA ASN A 81 4.24 -7.07 14.09
C ASN A 81 4.09 -7.44 12.61
N LEU A 82 3.17 -8.35 12.28
CA LEU A 82 2.80 -8.71 10.92
C LEU A 82 1.30 -8.44 10.72
N ASP A 83 0.94 -7.98 9.53
CA ASP A 83 -0.46 -7.84 9.10
C ASP A 83 -1.03 -9.15 8.57
N GLY A 84 -0.16 -10.04 8.09
CA GLY A 84 -0.51 -11.36 7.61
C GLY A 84 0.70 -12.27 7.46
N ALA A 85 0.46 -13.54 7.15
CA ALA A 85 1.54 -14.48 6.85
C ALA A 85 1.07 -15.62 5.95
N VAL A 86 2.00 -16.17 5.16
CA VAL A 86 1.77 -17.37 4.35
C VAL A 86 1.88 -18.59 5.24
N SER A 87 0.77 -19.30 5.45
CA SER A 87 0.69 -20.45 6.35
C SER A 87 -0.36 -21.45 5.85
N ASP A 88 -0.58 -22.53 6.61
CA ASP A 88 -1.59 -23.54 6.30
C ASP A 88 -2.88 -23.38 7.12
N LEU A 89 -3.93 -24.10 6.70
CA LEU A 89 -5.24 -24.04 7.33
C LEU A 89 -5.25 -24.55 8.78
N LEU A 90 -4.37 -25.50 9.12
CA LEU A 90 -4.27 -26.01 10.49
C LEU A 90 -3.71 -24.94 11.42
N ALA A 91 -2.74 -24.15 10.97
CA ALA A 91 -2.22 -23.02 11.74
C ALA A 91 -3.33 -22.03 12.11
N VAL A 92 -4.23 -21.70 11.19
CA VAL A 92 -5.39 -20.82 11.45
C VAL A 92 -6.36 -21.46 12.46
N ILE A 93 -6.63 -22.76 12.34
CA ILE A 93 -7.49 -23.48 13.30
C ILE A 93 -6.86 -23.48 14.70
N PHE A 94 -5.57 -23.75 14.81
CA PHE A 94 -4.87 -23.78 16.10
C PHE A 94 -4.77 -22.40 16.73
N ALA A 95 -4.45 -21.36 15.95
CA ALA A 95 -4.43 -19.99 16.42
C ALA A 95 -5.80 -19.56 16.97
N ARG A 96 -6.89 -19.85 16.24
CA ARG A 96 -8.27 -19.60 16.72
C ARG A 96 -8.62 -20.39 17.97
N SER A 97 -8.23 -21.67 18.01
CA SER A 97 -8.44 -22.52 19.19
C SER A 97 -7.68 -22.01 20.43
N GLY A 98 -6.55 -21.33 20.20
CA GLY A 98 -5.77 -20.63 21.21
C GLY A 98 -6.28 -19.22 21.57
N GLY A 99 -7.40 -18.77 20.97
CA GLY A 99 -8.03 -17.48 21.27
C GLY A 99 -7.54 -16.31 20.42
N PHE A 100 -6.79 -16.55 19.35
CA PHE A 100 -6.28 -15.50 18.46
C PHE A 100 -7.19 -15.34 17.22
N ASP A 101 -7.69 -14.11 16.96
CA ASP A 101 -8.59 -13.81 15.83
C ASP A 101 -7.81 -13.64 14.51
N VAL A 102 -7.48 -14.76 13.86
CA VAL A 102 -6.91 -14.79 12.51
C VAL A 102 -7.90 -15.30 11.48
N ARG A 103 -7.71 -14.92 10.22
CA ARG A 103 -8.55 -15.35 9.09
C ARG A 103 -7.69 -15.93 7.97
N ALA A 104 -8.23 -16.96 7.34
CA ALA A 104 -7.73 -17.57 6.11
C ALA A 104 -8.51 -17.00 4.92
#